data_AF-A0A4Y2CPY0-F1
#
_entry.id   AF-A0A4Y2CPY0-F1
#
_cell.length_a   1.000
_cell.length_b   1.000
_cell.length_c   1.000
_cell.angle_alpha   90.00
_cell.angle_beta   90.00
_cell.angle_gamma   90.00
#
_symmetry.space_group_name_H-M   'P 1'
#
loop_
_entity.id
_entity.type
_entity.pdbx_description
1 polymer ?
#
loop_
_entity_poly.entity_id
_entity_poly.type
_entity_poly.pdbx_seq_one_letter_code
_entity_poly.pdbx_strand_id
1 'polypeptide(L)'
;RDKTLTAEILDNKQFQRTTVEEHCSSVSEPSTGHITLQSGSSFDISNSIYGYVTIALLDDFSNIIVLGGDSTVVNTGVYNAVILRLELKLQRPIQWIICLLHFNELPLRHPFEYIDGKSFGPSSYTGDIGRNLKGCEKLPLVAFNSFECDLPGIDLTKLSCDQKYLLNI
;
A
#
# COMPACT_ATOMS: atom_id res chain seq x y z
N ARG A 1 -5.01 -4.64 8.68
CA ARG A 1 -6.34 -5.04 9.18
C ARG A 1 -6.15 -5.45 10.61
N ASP A 2 -6.55 -4.58 11.50
CA ASP A 2 -6.27 -4.78 12.91
C ASP A 2 -7.45 -5.55 13.50
N LYS A 3 -7.14 -6.61 14.23
CA LYS A 3 -8.13 -7.47 14.85
C LYS A 3 -8.12 -7.18 16.34
N THR A 4 -9.18 -6.56 16.81
CA THR A 4 -9.36 -6.26 18.23
C THR A 4 -10.36 -7.25 18.80
N LEU A 5 -9.98 -7.92 19.90
CA LEU A 5 -10.91 -8.74 20.66
C LEU A 5 -11.72 -7.81 21.55
N THR A 6 -13.02 -7.73 21.30
CA THR A 6 -13.96 -7.00 22.13
C THR A 6 -14.85 -7.98 22.89
N ALA A 7 -15.29 -7.58 24.08
CA ALA A 7 -16.25 -8.35 24.85
C ALA A 7 -17.56 -7.56 24.93
N GLU A 8 -18.63 -8.12 24.38
CA GLU A 8 -19.99 -7.60 24.51
C GLU A 8 -20.72 -8.40 25.59
N ILE A 9 -21.36 -7.72 26.54
CA ILE A 9 -22.20 -8.36 27.54
C ILE A 9 -23.65 -8.20 27.08
N LEU A 10 -24.29 -9.33 26.76
CA LEU A 10 -25.72 -9.42 26.41
C LEU A 10 -26.36 -10.38 27.42
N ASP A 11 -27.43 -9.94 28.09
CA ASP A 11 -28.17 -10.74 29.08
C ASP A 11 -27.29 -11.44 30.12
N ASN A 12 -26.36 -10.70 30.76
CA ASN A 12 -25.39 -11.21 31.74
C ASN A 12 -24.45 -12.33 31.22
N LYS A 13 -24.36 -12.52 29.90
CA LYS A 13 -23.39 -13.42 29.26
C LYS A 13 -22.39 -12.59 28.48
N GLN A 14 -21.10 -12.87 28.71
CA GLN A 14 -20.01 -12.21 28.01
C GLN A 14 -19.70 -12.98 26.72
N PHE A 15 -19.83 -12.31 25.59
CA PHE A 15 -19.51 -12.82 24.28
C PHE A 15 -18.22 -12.17 23.79
N GLN A 16 -17.24 -12.99 23.41
CA GLN A 16 -16.06 -12.47 22.73
C GLN A 16 -16.39 -12.28 21.24
N ARG A 17 -16.11 -11.08 20.75
CA ARG A 17 -16.26 -10.70 19.36
C ARG A 17 -14.90 -10.25 18.85
N THR A 18 -14.61 -10.53 17.59
CA THR A 18 -13.47 -9.93 16.91
C THR A 18 -14.00 -8.78 16.07
N THR A 19 -13.66 -7.55 16.43
CA THR A 19 -13.82 -6.41 15.54
C THR A 19 -12.59 -6.34 14.63
N VAL A 20 -12.84 -6.16 13.33
CA VAL A 20 -11.80 -5.95 12.34
C VAL A 20 -11.89 -4.50 11.92
N GLU A 21 -10.85 -3.74 12.20
CA GLU A 21 -10.77 -2.33 11.82
C GLU A 21 -9.80 -2.14 10.67
N GLU A 22 -10.18 -1.24 9.77
CA GLU A 22 -9.34 -0.81 8.66
C GLU A 22 -8.91 0.63 8.90
N HIS A 23 -7.61 0.86 8.72
CA HIS A 23 -6.97 2.14 8.96
C HIS A 23 -6.33 2.60 7.66
N CYS A 24 -6.53 3.87 7.32
CA CYS A 24 -5.80 4.52 6.24
C CYS A 24 -5.10 5.75 6.79
N SER A 25 -3.81 5.86 6.48
CA SER A 25 -3.03 7.06 6.72
C SER A 25 -3.11 7.94 5.48
N SER A 26 -3.55 9.17 5.65
CA SER A 26 -3.57 10.17 4.58
C SER A 26 -2.54 11.23 4.91
N VAL A 27 -1.68 11.57 3.96
CA VAL A 27 -0.75 12.68 4.09
C VAL A 27 -1.19 13.74 3.09
N SER A 28 -1.57 14.91 3.61
CA SER A 28 -1.73 16.13 2.83
C SER A 28 -0.60 17.06 3.25
N GLU A 29 0.04 17.80 2.35
CA GLU A 29 0.95 18.85 2.81
C GLU A 29 0.12 20.07 3.22
N PRO A 30 0.23 20.61 4.46
CA PRO A 30 1.29 20.38 5.46
C PRO A 30 0.92 19.42 6.62
N SER A 31 -0.22 18.70 6.58
CA SER A 31 -0.75 17.90 7.68
C SER A 31 -0.89 16.39 7.40
N THR A 32 -0.33 15.56 8.29
CA THR A 32 -0.62 14.12 8.33
C THR A 32 -1.92 13.83 9.08
N GLY A 33 -2.80 13.02 8.50
CA GLY A 33 -4.06 12.59 9.08
C GLY A 33 -4.18 11.07 9.19
N HIS A 34 -4.86 10.61 10.23
CA HIS A 34 -5.26 9.21 10.37
C HIS A 34 -6.78 9.11 10.28
N ILE A 35 -7.27 8.21 9.44
CA ILE A 35 -8.70 7.98 9.24
C ILE A 35 -9.01 6.52 9.57
N THR A 36 -9.89 6.31 10.55
CA THR A 36 -10.49 5.00 10.79
C THR A 36 -11.64 4.81 9.83
N LEU A 37 -11.59 3.73 9.06
CA LEU A 37 -12.56 3.43 8.00
C LEU A 37 -13.65 2.51 8.54
N GLN A 38 -14.88 2.68 8.03
CA GLN A 38 -15.95 1.70 8.28
C GLN A 38 -15.67 0.36 7.60
N SER A 39 -15.07 0.38 6.40
CA SER A 39 -14.60 -0.82 5.73
C SER A 39 -13.50 -0.49 4.71
N GLY A 40 -12.83 -1.54 4.22
CA GLY A 40 -11.84 -1.46 3.13
C GLY A 40 -12.43 -1.34 1.74
N SER A 41 -13.74 -1.12 1.61
CA SER A 41 -14.36 -0.92 0.31
C SER A 41 -13.87 0.39 -0.30
N SER A 42 -13.68 0.40 -1.61
CA SER A 42 -13.32 1.62 -2.34
C SER A 42 -14.34 2.74 -2.17
N PHE A 43 -15.61 2.40 -1.94
CA PHE A 43 -16.67 3.36 -1.64
C PHE A 43 -16.42 4.06 -0.32
N ASP A 44 -16.21 3.31 0.75
CA ASP A 44 -16.00 3.86 2.09
C ASP A 44 -14.70 4.65 2.15
N ILE A 45 -13.61 4.12 1.59
CA ILE A 45 -12.33 4.82 1.50
C ILE A 45 -12.50 6.16 0.76
N SER A 46 -13.17 6.17 -0.41
CA SER A 46 -13.34 7.41 -1.19
C SER A 46 -14.17 8.46 -0.45
N ASN A 47 -15.25 8.05 0.25
CA ASN A 47 -16.07 8.98 1.03
C ASN A 47 -15.33 9.48 2.26
N SER A 48 -14.52 8.64 2.90
CA SER A 48 -13.67 9.02 4.02
C SER A 48 -12.60 10.04 3.61
N ILE A 49 -11.94 9.85 2.46
CA ILE A 49 -10.98 10.84 1.92
C ILE A 49 -11.67 12.17 1.63
N TYR A 50 -12.82 12.13 0.95
CA TYR A 50 -13.61 13.33 0.67
C TYR A 50 -14.02 14.07 1.95
N GLY A 51 -14.54 13.34 2.94
CA GLY A 51 -14.92 13.90 4.23
C GLY A 51 -13.73 14.47 4.98
N TYR A 52 -12.57 13.81 4.95
CA TYR A 52 -11.36 14.30 5.61
C TYR A 52 -10.90 15.64 5.02
N VAL A 53 -10.85 15.78 3.70
CA VAL A 53 -10.42 17.03 3.05
C VAL A 53 -11.42 18.16 3.33
N THR A 54 -12.71 17.90 3.13
CA THR A 54 -13.74 18.93 3.25
C THR A 54 -14.06 19.34 4.69
N ILE A 55 -14.02 18.39 5.64
CA ILE A 55 -14.45 18.61 7.03
C ILE A 55 -13.25 18.80 7.95
N ALA A 56 -12.24 17.92 7.87
CA ALA A 56 -11.14 17.94 8.82
C ALA A 56 -10.05 18.94 8.44
N LEU A 57 -9.71 19.05 7.14
CA LEU A 57 -8.77 20.05 6.65
C LEU A 57 -9.44 21.40 6.34
N LEU A 58 -10.77 21.43 6.28
CA LEU A 58 -11.55 22.60 5.86
C LEU A 58 -11.08 23.16 4.49
N ASP A 59 -10.61 22.27 3.62
CA ASP A 59 -10.12 22.61 2.28
C ASP A 59 -11.14 22.21 1.22
N ASP A 60 -11.10 22.88 0.08
CA ASP A 60 -11.93 22.52 -1.05
C ASP A 60 -11.36 21.27 -1.72
N PHE A 61 -12.17 20.20 -1.77
CA PHE A 61 -11.83 18.98 -2.47
C PHE A 61 -11.44 19.24 -3.94
N SER A 62 -12.03 20.28 -4.55
CA SER A 62 -11.72 20.70 -5.92
C SER A 62 -10.25 21.09 -6.15
N ASN A 63 -9.51 21.42 -5.08
CA ASN A 63 -8.10 21.77 -5.12
C ASN A 63 -7.15 20.58 -5.27
N ILE A 64 -7.63 19.33 -5.19
CA ILE A 64 -6.75 18.15 -5.24
C ILE A 64 -6.17 17.94 -6.65
N ILE A 65 -4.90 18.28 -6.84
CA ILE A 65 -4.21 18.10 -8.13
C ILE A 65 -3.63 16.68 -8.24
N VAL A 66 -3.09 16.18 -7.13
CA VAL A 66 -2.32 14.93 -7.08
C VAL A 66 -2.86 14.04 -5.98
N LEU A 67 -2.99 12.74 -6.26
CA LEU A 67 -3.34 11.74 -5.27
C LEU A 67 -2.32 10.60 -5.30
N GLY A 68 -1.71 10.35 -4.14
CA GLY A 68 -0.79 9.25 -3.94
C GLY A 68 -1.43 8.08 -3.21
N GLY A 69 -1.00 6.85 -3.51
CA GLY A 69 -1.49 5.67 -2.79
C GLY A 69 -0.91 4.37 -3.31
N ASP A 70 -1.26 3.27 -2.66
CA ASP A 70 -0.80 1.94 -3.07
C ASP A 70 -1.42 1.49 -4.39
N SER A 71 -0.67 0.74 -5.20
CA SER A 71 -1.15 0.18 -6.48
C SER A 71 -2.12 -1.01 -6.32
N THR A 72 -2.89 -1.06 -5.24
CA THR A 72 -3.86 -2.14 -5.02
C THR A 72 -5.07 -1.96 -5.95
N VAL A 73 -5.70 -3.07 -6.32
CA VAL A 73 -6.92 -3.05 -7.16
C VAL A 73 -8.04 -2.18 -6.56
N VAL A 74 -8.13 -2.10 -5.23
CA VAL A 74 -9.10 -1.25 -4.53
C VAL A 74 -8.86 0.24 -4.83
N ASN A 75 -7.60 0.65 -4.94
CA ASN A 75 -7.22 2.04 -5.16
C ASN A 75 -7.21 2.42 -6.64
N THR A 76 -6.63 1.57 -7.50
CA THR A 76 -6.31 1.88 -8.91
C THR A 76 -7.10 1.06 -9.94
N GLY A 77 -7.99 0.17 -9.52
CA GLY A 77 -8.74 -0.70 -10.42
C GLY A 77 -9.62 0.03 -11.45
N VAL A 78 -9.87 -0.62 -12.58
CA VAL A 78 -10.66 -0.07 -13.69
C VAL A 78 -12.12 0.22 -13.28
N TYR A 79 -12.65 -0.57 -12.35
CA TYR A 79 -14.03 -0.46 -11.91
C TYR A 79 -14.10 -0.18 -10.42
N ASN A 80 -14.94 0.79 -10.06
CA ASN A 80 -15.27 1.14 -8.69
C ASN A 80 -14.07 1.49 -7.81
N ALA A 81 -12.87 1.74 -8.33
CA ALA A 81 -11.71 2.02 -7.49
C ALA A 81 -11.79 3.38 -6.80
N VAL A 82 -11.01 3.55 -5.73
CA VAL A 82 -10.99 4.78 -4.93
C VAL A 82 -10.72 5.99 -5.82
N ILE A 83 -9.66 5.93 -6.63
CA ILE A 83 -9.26 7.08 -7.46
C ILE A 83 -10.35 7.42 -8.49
N LEU A 84 -10.89 6.42 -9.18
CA LEU A 84 -12.01 6.61 -10.12
C LEU A 84 -13.21 7.28 -9.44
N ARG A 85 -13.57 6.86 -8.23
CA ARG A 85 -14.68 7.46 -7.48
C ARG A 85 -14.42 8.92 -7.12
N LEU A 86 -13.19 9.26 -6.78
CA LEU A 86 -12.78 10.63 -6.45
C LEU A 86 -12.77 11.51 -7.72
N GLU A 87 -12.26 11.00 -8.84
CA GLU A 87 -12.30 11.68 -10.14
C GLU A 87 -13.73 11.96 -10.62
N LEU A 88 -14.64 10.99 -10.45
CA LEU A 88 -16.06 11.18 -10.76
C LEU A 88 -16.70 12.27 -9.88
N LYS A 89 -16.34 12.35 -8.59
CA LYS A 89 -16.79 13.44 -7.70
C LYS A 89 -16.21 14.79 -8.12
N LEU A 90 -14.95 14.82 -8.57
CA LEU A 90 -14.27 16.04 -9.04
C LEU A 90 -14.67 16.47 -10.43
N GLN A 91 -15.27 15.57 -11.22
CA GLN A 91 -15.58 15.76 -12.64
C GLN A 91 -14.33 16.11 -13.48
N ARG A 92 -13.15 15.64 -13.05
CA ARG A 92 -11.89 15.77 -13.79
C ARG A 92 -10.90 14.67 -13.39
N PRO A 93 -9.94 14.35 -14.27
CA PRO A 93 -8.85 13.46 -13.90
C PRO A 93 -7.97 14.09 -12.79
N ILE A 94 -7.38 13.22 -11.98
CA ILE A 94 -6.38 13.56 -10.95
C ILE A 94 -5.03 13.02 -11.42
N GLN A 95 -3.93 13.68 -11.09
CA GLN A 95 -2.61 13.10 -11.33
C GLN A 95 -2.31 12.03 -10.27
N TRP A 96 -1.93 10.83 -10.70
CA TRP A 96 -1.68 9.72 -9.77
C TRP A 96 -0.18 9.62 -9.46
N ILE A 97 0.16 9.50 -8.18
CA ILE A 97 1.50 9.08 -7.71
C ILE A 97 1.34 7.73 -7.03
N ILE A 98 1.32 6.68 -7.85
CA ILE A 98 1.08 5.33 -7.35
C ILE A 98 2.39 4.72 -6.85
N CYS A 99 2.32 4.14 -5.65
CA CYS A 99 3.41 3.39 -5.07
C CYS A 99 3.77 2.22 -5.99
N LEU A 100 4.99 2.24 -6.52
CA LEU A 100 5.54 1.13 -7.31
C LEU A 100 5.96 -0.05 -6.43
N LEU A 101 5.76 0.01 -5.11
CA LEU A 101 6.16 -1.07 -4.22
C LEU A 101 5.51 -2.38 -4.65
N HIS A 102 4.19 -2.49 -4.77
CA HIS A 102 3.59 -3.74 -5.25
C HIS A 102 3.98 -4.09 -6.70
N PHE A 103 4.20 -3.08 -7.55
CA PHE A 103 4.63 -3.28 -8.94
C PHE A 103 6.07 -3.81 -9.08
N ASN A 104 6.96 -3.48 -8.14
CA ASN A 104 8.36 -3.95 -8.14
C ASN A 104 8.55 -5.13 -7.20
N GLU A 105 7.89 -5.11 -6.05
CA GLU A 105 7.96 -6.13 -5.00
C GLU A 105 7.33 -7.42 -5.48
N LEU A 106 6.08 -7.44 -5.98
CA LEU A 106 5.46 -8.70 -6.42
C LEU A 106 6.29 -9.34 -7.53
N PRO A 107 6.78 -8.59 -8.53
CA PRO A 107 7.59 -9.17 -9.59
C PRO A 107 8.96 -9.63 -9.22
N LEU A 108 9.64 -8.87 -8.37
CA LEU A 108 11.01 -9.15 -8.00
C LEU A 108 11.12 -9.96 -6.71
N ARG A 109 10.01 -10.31 -6.03
CA ARG A 109 10.02 -11.06 -4.78
C ARG A 109 10.82 -12.35 -4.88
N HIS A 110 10.57 -13.18 -5.90
CA HIS A 110 11.27 -14.45 -6.06
C HIS A 110 12.77 -14.25 -6.37
N PRO A 111 13.16 -13.35 -7.28
CA PRO A 111 14.57 -12.96 -7.43
C PRO A 111 15.22 -12.46 -6.13
N PHE A 112 14.59 -11.55 -5.39
CA PHE A 112 15.14 -11.04 -4.13
C PHE A 112 15.22 -12.10 -3.05
N GLU A 113 14.23 -12.99 -2.96
CA GLU A 113 14.27 -14.13 -2.05
C GLU A 113 15.41 -15.10 -2.39
N TYR A 114 15.74 -15.27 -3.67
CA TYR A 114 16.87 -16.07 -4.09
C TYR A 114 18.21 -15.40 -3.76
N ILE A 115 18.35 -14.11 -4.08
CA ILE A 115 19.61 -13.36 -3.91
C ILE A 115 19.91 -13.09 -2.43
N ASP A 116 18.88 -12.76 -1.64
CA ASP A 116 19.03 -12.20 -0.29
C ASP A 116 18.21 -12.96 0.77
N GLY A 117 17.57 -14.07 0.41
CA GLY A 117 16.74 -14.83 1.33
C GLY A 117 15.40 -14.17 1.64
N LYS A 118 14.58 -14.87 2.43
CA LYS A 118 13.28 -14.35 2.88
C LYS A 118 13.46 -13.22 3.87
N SER A 119 12.66 -12.17 3.73
CA SER A 119 12.42 -11.19 4.80
C SER A 119 11.10 -11.52 5.50
N PHE A 120 11.10 -11.42 6.84
CA PHE A 120 9.88 -11.64 7.64
C PHE A 120 9.28 -10.32 8.15
N GLY A 121 9.90 -9.19 7.80
CA GLY A 121 9.53 -7.87 8.27
C GLY A 121 10.64 -6.84 8.01
N PRO A 122 10.40 -5.56 8.38
CA PRO A 122 11.26 -4.43 8.01
C PRO A 122 12.68 -4.47 8.56
N SER A 123 12.93 -5.31 9.58
CA SER A 123 14.22 -5.43 10.27
C SER A 123 14.70 -6.89 10.37
N SER A 124 13.99 -7.83 9.74
CA SER A 124 14.22 -9.28 9.85
C SER A 124 14.66 -9.86 8.50
N TYR A 125 15.76 -9.31 7.98
CA TYR A 125 16.44 -9.80 6.78
C TYR A 125 17.33 -11.01 7.11
N THR A 126 17.35 -11.99 6.22
CA THR A 126 18.17 -13.20 6.40
C THR A 126 19.46 -13.18 5.58
N GLY A 127 19.47 -12.56 4.40
CA GLY A 127 20.65 -12.41 3.56
C GLY A 127 21.49 -11.16 3.84
N ASP A 128 22.65 -11.14 3.18
CA ASP A 128 23.70 -10.15 3.41
C ASP A 128 23.33 -8.75 2.92
N ILE A 129 22.58 -8.62 1.82
CA ILE A 129 22.17 -7.32 1.29
C ILE A 129 21.22 -6.66 2.29
N GLY A 130 20.17 -7.36 2.69
CA GLY A 130 19.18 -6.86 3.64
C GLY A 130 19.77 -6.57 5.02
N ARG A 131 20.72 -7.39 5.50
CA ARG A 131 21.45 -7.10 6.75
C ARG A 131 22.27 -5.81 6.68
N ASN A 132 22.84 -5.50 5.52
CA ASN A 132 23.61 -4.28 5.29
C ASN A 132 22.73 -3.03 5.15
N LEU A 133 21.40 -3.17 4.99
CA LEU A 133 20.49 -2.01 4.99
C LEU A 133 20.38 -1.32 6.35
N LYS A 134 20.82 -1.96 7.43
CA LYS A 134 20.74 -1.37 8.77
C LYS A 134 21.61 -0.12 8.87
N GLY A 135 20.97 1.05 9.00
CA GLY A 135 21.66 2.34 9.08
C GLY A 135 22.03 2.91 7.72
N CYS A 136 21.45 2.41 6.62
CA CYS A 136 21.74 2.88 5.27
C CYS A 136 21.43 4.38 5.07
N GLU A 137 20.48 4.94 5.85
CA GLU A 137 20.13 6.36 5.85
C GLU A 137 21.29 7.27 6.29
N LYS A 138 22.31 6.70 6.94
CA LYS A 138 23.52 7.40 7.39
C LYS A 138 24.70 7.23 6.44
N LEU A 139 24.58 6.36 5.44
CA LEU A 139 25.65 6.11 4.48
C LEU A 139 25.67 7.21 3.42
N PRO A 140 26.87 7.61 2.93
CA PRO A 140 26.96 8.56 1.84
C PRO A 140 26.35 7.98 0.57
N LEU A 141 25.71 8.84 -0.23
CA LEU A 141 25.28 8.48 -1.58
C LEU A 141 26.52 8.19 -2.43
N VAL A 142 26.61 6.97 -2.95
CA VAL A 142 27.69 6.52 -3.84
C VAL A 142 27.11 6.16 -5.21
N ALA A 143 27.94 6.26 -6.26
CA ALA A 143 27.56 5.75 -7.56
C ALA A 143 27.29 4.24 -7.48
N PHE A 144 26.19 3.80 -8.10
CA PHE A 144 25.83 2.39 -8.13
C PHE A 144 26.83 1.61 -8.99
N ASN A 145 27.40 0.55 -8.42
CA ASN A 145 28.18 -0.43 -9.15
C ASN A 145 27.32 -1.67 -9.38
N SER A 146 27.16 -2.09 -10.63
CA SER A 146 26.51 -3.36 -10.95
C SER A 146 27.31 -4.51 -10.34
N PHE A 147 26.61 -5.52 -9.82
CA PHE A 147 27.21 -6.80 -9.44
C PHE A 147 26.65 -7.90 -10.34
N GLU A 148 27.51 -8.85 -10.71
CA GLU A 148 27.09 -10.01 -11.49
C GLU A 148 26.44 -11.04 -10.57
N CYS A 149 25.28 -11.56 -10.99
CA CYS A 149 24.54 -12.59 -10.27
C CYS A 149 23.78 -13.45 -11.28
N ASP A 150 23.89 -14.77 -11.14
CA ASP A 150 23.08 -15.70 -11.90
C ASP A 150 21.66 -15.70 -11.34
N LEU A 151 20.69 -15.19 -12.12
CA LEU A 151 19.29 -15.27 -11.75
C LEU A 151 18.78 -16.71 -11.97
N PRO A 152 18.01 -17.26 -11.02
CA PRO A 152 17.42 -18.58 -11.20
C PRO A 152 16.43 -18.54 -12.36
N GLY A 153 16.31 -19.64 -13.09
CA GLY A 153 15.28 -19.80 -14.11
C GLY A 153 13.89 -19.51 -13.51
N ILE A 154 13.15 -18.60 -14.14
CA ILE A 154 11.84 -18.18 -13.65
C ILE A 154 10.80 -19.24 -14.02
N ASP A 155 10.18 -19.86 -13.01
CA ASP A 155 9.00 -20.70 -13.21
C ASP A 155 7.79 -19.81 -13.50
N LEU A 156 7.45 -19.70 -14.80
CA LEU A 156 6.33 -18.90 -15.30
C LEU A 156 4.98 -19.27 -14.67
N THR A 157 4.84 -20.49 -14.13
CA THR A 157 3.60 -20.93 -13.48
C THR A 157 3.38 -20.29 -12.12
N LYS A 158 4.46 -19.87 -11.44
CA LYS A 158 4.43 -19.24 -10.10
C LYS A 158 4.32 -17.72 -10.14
N LEU A 159 4.28 -17.14 -11.32
CA LEU A 159 4.15 -15.71 -11.51
C LEU A 159 2.72 -15.23 -11.19
N SER A 160 2.62 -14.13 -10.45
CA SER A 160 1.41 -13.34 -10.26
C SER A 160 0.88 -12.78 -11.58
N CYS A 161 -0.35 -12.29 -11.60
CA CYS A 161 -0.91 -11.63 -12.77
C CYS A 161 -0.06 -10.42 -13.21
N ASP A 162 0.40 -9.62 -12.25
CA ASP A 162 1.23 -8.43 -12.51
C ASP A 162 2.60 -8.81 -13.07
N GLN A 163 3.20 -9.90 -12.59
CA GLN A 163 4.44 -10.47 -13.13
C GLN A 163 4.30 -10.92 -14.58
N LYS A 164 3.19 -11.57 -14.90
CA LYS A 164 2.93 -12.02 -16.28
C LYS A 164 2.68 -10.85 -17.21
N TYR A 165 2.05 -9.78 -16.72
CA TYR A 165 1.88 -8.56 -17.50
C TYR A 165 3.24 -7.98 -17.91
N LEU A 166 4.20 -7.87 -16.98
CA LEU A 166 5.55 -7.37 -17.25
C LEU A 166 6.32 -8.16 -18.31
N LEU A 167 6.13 -9.47 -18.43
CA LEU A 167 6.81 -10.29 -19.45
C LEU A 167 6.27 -10.07 -20.87
N ASN A 168 5.09 -9.47 -20.99
CA ASN A 168 4.43 -9.23 -22.29
C ASN A 168 4.63 -7.80 -22.80
N ILE A 169 5.44 -6.98 -22.12
CA ILE A 169 5.81 -5.62 -22.51
C ILE A 169 7.16 -5.65 -23.21
#